data_AF-A0A426XGB7-F1
#
_entry.id   AF-A0A426XGB7-F1
#
_cell.length_a   1.000
_cell.length_b   1.000
_cell.length_c   1.000
_cell.angle_alpha   90.00
_cell.angle_beta   90.00
_cell.angle_gamma   90.00
#
_symmetry.space_group_name_H-M   'P 1'
#
loop_
_entity.id
_entity.type
_entity.pdbx_description
1 polymer ?
#
loop_
_entity_poly.entity_id
_entity_poly.type
_entity_poly.pdbx_seq_one_letter_code
_entity_poly.pdbx_strand_id
1 'polypeptide(L)'
;MSSRLRFVEIADANPNPRGSRDKQVIDLGNGSEVVYIPRFISRDQAWEWCEYLDKGIPWTRPLIHVFGRSCLQVYPLHLFFNL
;
A
#
# COMPACT_ATOMS: atom_id res chain seq x y z
N MET A 1 -23.91 -20.48 1.04
CA MET A 1 -23.98 -19.17 1.74
C MET A 1 -23.06 -18.21 1.01
N SER A 2 -23.61 -17.22 0.31
CA SER A 2 -22.86 -16.27 -0.52
C SER A 2 -22.95 -14.89 0.12
N SER A 3 -21.82 -14.40 0.62
CA SER A 3 -21.71 -13.07 1.22
C SER A 3 -21.50 -12.04 0.11
N ARG A 4 -22.60 -11.48 -0.38
CA ARG A 4 -22.58 -10.36 -1.32
C ARG A 4 -22.18 -9.10 -0.57
N LEU A 5 -20.98 -8.58 -0.83
CA LEU A 5 -20.53 -7.28 -0.32
C LEU A 5 -21.50 -6.20 -0.84
N ARG A 6 -22.24 -5.58 0.06
CA ARG A 6 -23.05 -4.40 -0.27
C ARG A 6 -22.12 -3.21 -0.30
N PHE A 7 -21.80 -2.75 -1.50
CA PHE A 7 -21.34 -1.38 -1.71
C PHE A 7 -22.47 -0.47 -1.19
N VAL A 8 -22.18 0.33 -0.17
CA VAL A 8 -23.06 1.45 0.18
C VAL A 8 -22.95 2.44 -0.97
N GLU A 9 -24.08 2.69 -1.62
CA GLU A 9 -24.28 3.75 -2.61
C GLU A 9 -23.90 5.07 -1.95
N ILE A 10 -22.69 5.55 -2.20
CA ILE A 10 -22.31 6.92 -1.88
C ILE A 10 -22.87 7.76 -3.01
N ALA A 11 -23.90 8.54 -2.66
CA ALA A 11 -24.65 9.43 -3.54
C ALA A 11 -23.77 10.20 -4.53
N ASP A 12 -24.37 10.51 -5.69
CA ASP A 12 -23.86 11.18 -6.89
C ASP A 12 -22.94 12.40 -6.67
N ALA A 13 -21.75 12.18 -6.12
CA ALA A 13 -20.68 13.14 -6.07
C ALA A 13 -19.68 12.78 -7.17
N ASN A 14 -19.67 13.59 -8.22
CA ASN A 14 -18.69 13.63 -9.31
C ASN A 14 -17.32 13.03 -8.87
N PRO A 15 -16.83 11.94 -9.49
CA PRO A 15 -15.68 11.17 -8.99
C PRO A 15 -14.34 11.91 -9.10
N ASN A 16 -14.35 13.15 -9.60
CA ASN A 16 -13.17 13.96 -9.74
C ASN A 16 -13.37 15.32 -9.04
N PRO A 17 -13.10 15.41 -7.72
CA PRO A 17 -13.00 16.71 -7.09
C PRO A 17 -11.70 17.34 -7.60
N ARG A 18 -11.81 18.42 -8.39
CA ARG A 18 -10.67 19.26 -8.81
C ARG A 18 -10.04 20.06 -7.65
N GLY A 19 -10.11 19.55 -6.42
CA GLY A 19 -9.50 20.09 -5.21
C GLY A 19 -9.68 19.01 -4.15
N SER A 20 -8.65 18.46 -3.53
CA SER A 20 -7.39 19.02 -3.06
C SER A 20 -6.39 17.85 -2.92
N ARG A 21 -5.10 18.13 -2.67
CA ARG A 21 -4.08 17.09 -2.40
C ARG A 21 -4.25 16.47 -1.01
N ASP A 22 -5.48 16.42 -0.51
CA ASP A 22 -5.72 16.28 0.91
C ASP A 22 -5.69 14.82 1.34
N LYS A 23 -5.09 14.64 2.51
CA LYS A 23 -5.03 13.40 3.27
C LYS A 23 -6.44 12.82 3.43
N GLN A 24 -6.60 11.56 3.05
CA GLN A 24 -7.82 10.79 3.24
C GLN A 24 -7.65 9.90 4.47
N VAL A 25 -8.65 9.86 5.35
CA VAL A 25 -8.64 9.00 6.54
C VAL A 25 -9.84 8.04 6.43
N ILE A 26 -9.57 6.75 6.53
CA ILE A 26 -10.56 5.67 6.46
C ILE A 26 -10.56 4.96 7.82
N ASP A 27 -11.65 5.08 8.57
CA ASP A 27 -11.85 4.34 9.80
C ASP A 27 -12.13 2.86 9.47
N LEU A 28 -11.37 1.95 10.09
CA LEU A 28 -11.55 0.50 9.97
C LEU A 28 -12.34 -0.09 11.14
N GLY A 29 -12.71 0.73 12.12
CA GLY A 29 -13.35 0.34 13.36
C GLY A 29 -12.36 -0.12 14.42
N ASN A 30 -12.86 -0.33 15.64
CA ASN A 30 -12.08 -0.75 16.81
C ASN A 30 -10.85 0.12 17.09
N GLY A 31 -10.93 1.42 16.78
CA GLY A 31 -9.83 2.38 16.95
C GLY A 31 -8.70 2.25 15.92
N SER A 32 -8.89 1.48 14.85
CA SER A 32 -7.94 1.37 13.74
C SER A 32 -8.34 2.28 12.59
N GLU A 33 -7.38 2.97 11.99
CA GLU A 33 -7.59 3.85 10.83
C GLU A 33 -6.50 3.69 9.77
N VAL A 34 -6.85 4.00 8.53
CA VAL A 34 -5.92 4.10 7.40
C VAL A 34 -5.84 5.54 6.96
N VAL A 35 -4.62 6.07 6.91
CA VAL A 35 -4.33 7.41 6.41
C VAL A 35 -3.68 7.31 5.04
N TYR A 36 -4.37 7.75 4.00
CA TYR A 36 -3.88 7.79 2.63
C TYR A 36 -3.49 9.22 2.24
N ILE A 37 -2.23 9.42 1.83
CA ILE A 37 -1.71 10.71 1.40
C ILE A 37 -1.27 10.59 -0.07
N PRO A 38 -2.07 11.07 -1.03
CA PRO A 38 -1.73 10.96 -2.44
C PRO A 38 -0.52 11.84 -2.77
N ARG A 39 0.45 11.30 -3.53
CA ARG A 39 1.70 12.01 -3.91
C ARG A 39 2.45 12.55 -2.69
N PHE A 40 2.61 11.71 -1.66
CA PHE A 40 3.31 12.04 -0.41
C PHE A 40 4.71 12.63 -0.65
N ILE A 41 5.40 12.11 -1.67
CA ILE A 41 6.69 12.62 -2.16
C ILE A 41 6.55 13.02 -3.63
N SER A 42 7.41 13.95 -4.07
CA SER A 42 7.49 14.34 -5.48
C SER A 42 7.95 13.15 -6.32
N ARG A 43 7.64 13.19 -7.63
CA ARG A 43 8.04 12.12 -8.55
C ARG A 43 9.56 11.92 -8.57
N ASP A 44 10.32 13.01 -8.65
CA ASP A 44 11.77 12.96 -8.79
C ASP A 44 12.42 12.41 -7.51
N GLN A 45 11.91 12.85 -6.35
CA GLN A 45 12.35 12.31 -5.06
C GLN A 45 11.97 10.83 -4.87
N ALA A 46 10.77 10.44 -5.32
CA ALA A 46 10.37 9.03 -5.32
C ALA A 46 11.29 8.18 -6.19
N TRP A 47 11.72 8.71 -7.33
CA TRP A 47 12.65 8.02 -8.23
C TRP A 47 14.03 7.85 -7.59
N GLU A 48 14.58 8.91 -7.01
CA GLU A 48 15.87 8.87 -6.31
C GLU A 48 15.85 7.85 -5.16
N TRP A 49 14.78 7.86 -4.35
CA TRP A 49 14.62 6.92 -3.25
C TRP A 49 14.44 5.48 -3.74
N CYS A 50 13.70 5.29 -4.83
CA CYS A 50 13.57 3.99 -5.49
C CYS A 50 14.95 3.41 -5.83
N GLU A 51 15.80 4.20 -6.51
CA GLU A 51 17.16 3.77 -6.85
C GLU A 51 18.04 3.50 -5.61
N TYR A 52 17.94 4.34 -4.59
CA TYR A 52 18.70 4.16 -3.35
C TYR A 52 18.26 2.88 -2.61
N LEU A 53 16.95 2.62 -2.53
CA LEU A 53 16.43 1.43 -1.86
C LEU A 53 16.79 0.15 -2.61
N ASP A 54 16.78 0.18 -3.94
CA ASP A 54 17.18 -0.96 -4.77
C ASP A 54 18.67 -1.30 -4.61
N LYS A 55 19.55 -0.29 -4.66
CA LYS A 55 21.01 -0.48 -4.65
C LYS A 55 21.62 -0.52 -3.25
N GLY A 56 21.02 0.16 -2.28
CA GLY A 56 21.60 0.43 -0.96
C GLY A 56 21.22 -0.57 0.12
N ILE A 57 20.13 -1.31 -0.05
CA ILE A 57 19.68 -2.30 0.94
C ILE A 57 20.01 -3.71 0.45
N PRO A 58 20.71 -4.53 1.25
CA PRO A 58 20.95 -5.93 0.91
C PRO A 58 19.67 -6.75 1.13
N TRP A 59 18.74 -6.67 0.19
CA TRP A 59 17.47 -7.39 0.26
C TRP A 59 17.71 -8.89 0.39
N THR A 60 17.33 -9.45 1.53
CA THR A 60 17.35 -10.90 1.74
C THR A 60 15.93 -11.45 1.57
N ARG A 61 15.85 -12.73 1.22
CA ARG A 61 14.59 -13.47 1.18
C ARG A 61 14.52 -14.36 2.41
N PRO A 62 14.00 -13.86 3.55
CA PRO A 62 13.98 -14.63 4.77
C PRO A 62 12.98 -15.78 4.69
N LEU A 63 13.22 -16.77 5.53
CA LEU A 63 12.26 -17.82 5.83
C LEU A 63 11.39 -17.35 7.00
N ILE A 64 10.09 -17.26 6.77
CA ILE A 64 9.09 -16.83 7.73
C ILE A 64 8.37 -18.04 8.32
N HIS A 65 7.75 -17.85 9.49
CA HIS A 65 7.01 -18.90 10.16
C HIS A 65 5.52 -18.53 10.16
N VAL A 66 4.72 -19.32 9.46
CA VAL A 66 3.29 -19.10 9.30
C VAL A 66 2.56 -20.35 9.77
N PHE A 67 1.71 -20.20 10.79
CA PHE A 67 0.99 -21.32 11.42
C PHE A 67 1.89 -22.51 11.80
N GLY A 68 3.08 -22.21 12.36
CA GLY A 68 4.04 -23.22 12.79
C GLY A 68 4.82 -23.90 11.66
N ARG A 69 4.64 -23.49 10.40
CA ARG A 69 5.39 -23.98 9.24
C ARG A 69 6.39 -22.93 8.77
N SER A 70 7.61 -23.37 8.50
CA SER A 70 8.66 -22.58 7.87
C SER A 70 8.40 -22.48 6.36
N CYS A 71 8.24 -21.27 5.85
CA CYS A 71 8.05 -21.00 4.42
C CYS A 71 8.91 -19.83 3.95
N LEU A 72 9.39 -19.90 2.70
CA LEU A 72 10.10 -18.78 2.10
C LEU A 72 9.13 -17.65 1.79
N GLN A 73 9.48 -16.41 2.14
CA GLN A 73 8.67 -15.24 1.82
C GLN A 73 8.43 -15.14 0.31
N VAL A 74 7.17 -14.97 -0.12
CA VAL A 74 6.80 -15.04 -1.55
C VAL A 74 7.43 -13.90 -2.35
N TYR A 75 7.45 -12.68 -1.80
CA TYR A 75 8.05 -11.53 -2.45
C TYR A 75 9.38 -11.15 -1.79
N PRO A 76 10.54 -11.33 -2.47
CA PRO A 76 11.72 -10.57 -2.12
C PRO A 76 11.43 -9.10 -2.44
N LEU A 77 11.80 -8.18 -1.54
CA LEU A 77 11.59 -6.75 -1.75
C LEU A 77 12.30 -6.22 -3.01
N HIS A 78 13.32 -6.92 -3.51
CA HIS A 78 13.98 -6.65 -4.79
C HIS A 78 13.07 -6.81 -6.03
N LEU A 79 12.02 -7.64 -5.96
CA LEU A 79 11.07 -7.81 -7.09
C LEU A 79 10.06 -6.68 -7.20
N PHE A 80 9.89 -5.84 -6.17
CA PHE A 80 9.01 -4.68 -6.24
C PHE A 80 9.60 -3.51 -7.04
N PHE A 81 10.92 -3.46 -7.22
CA PHE A 81 11.62 -2.33 -7.87
C PHE A 81 12.01 -2.58 -9.34
N ASN A 82 11.79 -3.78 -9.88
CA ASN A 82 12.13 -4.14 -11.26
C ASN A 82 10.90 -4.33 -12.19
N LEU A 83 9.76 -3.73 -11.85
CA LEU A 83 8.53 -3.69 -12.67
C LEU A 83 8.33 -2.33 -13.33
#